data_AF-A0A454XQD9-F1
#
_entry.id   AF-A0A454XQD9-F1
#
_cell.length_a   1.000
_cell.length_b   1.000
_cell.length_c   1.000
_cell.angle_alpha   90.00
_cell.angle_beta   90.00
_cell.angle_gamma   90.00
#
_symmetry.space_group_name_H-M   'P 1'
#
loop_
_entity.id
_entity.type
_entity.pdbx_description
1 polymer ?
#
loop_
_entity_poly.entity_id
_entity_poly.type
_entity_poly.pdbx_seq_one_letter_code
_entity_poly.pdbx_strand_id
1 'polypeptide(L)' 'MCSKILIVLLILAIAAVHVDCQDRVLDGTRVEACDVTCTRIQRERDECCRAHGYRRGNMAGICAVRQIAFCRK' A
#
# COMPACT_ATOMS: atom_id res chain seq x y z
N MET A 1 -12.27 35.89 10.67
CA MET A 1 -11.15 35.42 9.83
C MET A 1 -10.53 34.11 10.32
N CYS A 2 -10.60 33.76 11.61
CA CYS A 2 -9.97 32.53 12.16
C CYS A 2 -10.60 31.19 11.72
N SER A 3 -11.92 31.09 11.49
CA SER A 3 -12.52 29.78 11.19
C SER A 3 -12.16 29.25 9.79
N LYS A 4 -11.94 30.13 8.81
CA LYS A 4 -11.53 29.73 7.45
C LYS A 4 -10.13 29.10 7.45
N ILE A 5 -9.23 29.61 8.28
CA ILE A 5 -7.87 29.07 8.44
C ILE A 5 -7.93 27.68 9.10
N LEU A 6 -8.78 27.50 10.11
CA LEU A 6 -8.98 26.18 10.75
C LEU A 6 -9.50 25.14 9.76
N ILE A 7 -10.46 25.51 8.90
CA ILE A 7 -11.00 24.61 7.88
C ILE A 7 -9.92 24.21 6.87
N VAL A 8 -9.10 25.17 6.42
CA VAL A 8 -8.00 24.89 5.49
C VAL A 8 -6.96 23.95 6.10
N LEU A 9 -6.60 24.13 7.38
CA LEU A 9 -5.68 23.24 8.09
C LEU A 9 -6.24 21.83 8.26
N LEU A 10 -7.54 21.69 8.53
CA LEU A 10 -8.23 20.40 8.60
C LEU A 10 -8.21 19.66 7.25
N ILE A 11 -8.46 20.37 6.15
CA ILE A 11 -8.43 19.78 4.80
C ILE A 11 -7.01 19.31 4.45
N LEU A 12 -5.98 20.11 4.77
CA LEU A 12 -4.58 19.75 4.56
C LEU A 12 -4.17 18.51 5.37
N ALA A 13 -4.61 18.42 6.63
CA ALA A 13 -4.34 17.25 7.47
C ALA A 13 -4.98 15.97 6.90
N ILE A 14 -6.22 16.05 6.42
CA ILE A 14 -6.91 14.91 5.79
C ILE A 14 -6.19 14.50 4.50
N ALA A 15 -5.78 15.47 3.68
CA ALA A 15 -5.05 15.21 2.43
C ALA A 15 -3.72 14.49 2.69
N ALA A 16 -2.96 14.90 3.70
CA ALA A 16 -1.67 14.28 4.04
C ALA A 16 -1.79 12.79 4.41
N VAL A 17 -2.86 12.39 5.10
CA VAL A 17 -3.10 10.99 5.49
C VAL A 17 -3.38 10.09 4.28
N HIS A 18 -3.96 10.62 3.20
CA HIS A 18 -4.29 9.83 2.02
C HIS A 18 -3.07 9.56 1.11
N VAL A 19 -2.04 10.40 1.17
CA VAL A 19 -0.85 10.26 0.31
C VAL A 19 0.06 9.12 0.78
N ASP A 20 0.16 8.85 2.08
CA ASP A 20 1.07 7.84 2.64
C ASP A 20 0.70 6.39 2.22
N CYS A 21 -0.58 6.11 2.03
CA CYS A 21 -1.04 4.78 1.58
C CYS A 21 -0.83 4.55 0.07
N GLN A 22 -0.82 5.60 -0.75
CA GLN A 22 -0.81 5.45 -2.20
C GLN A 22 0.61 5.40 -2.77
N ASP A 23 1.56 6.11 -2.14
CA ASP A 23 2.96 6.17 -2.60
C ASP A 23 3.66 4.79 -2.54
N ARG A 24 3.31 3.94 -1.57
CA ARG A 24 3.88 2.59 -1.46
C ARG A 24 3.41 1.60 -2.52
N VAL A 25 2.41 1.94 -3.31
CA VAL A 25 1.85 1.11 -4.39
C VAL A 25 2.44 1.49 -5.76
N LEU A 26 3.02 2.69 -5.92
CA LEU A 26 3.47 3.19 -7.22
C LEU A 26 4.56 2.36 -7.91
N ASP A 27 5.29 1.52 -7.17
CA ASP A 27 6.38 0.68 -7.70
C ASP A 27 6.08 -0.84 -7.61
N GLY A 28 4.80 -1.20 -7.43
CA GLY A 28 4.37 -2.59 -7.32
C GLY A 28 3.58 -3.07 -8.54
N THR A 29 3.89 -4.25 -9.05
CA THR A 29 3.07 -4.95 -10.04
C THR A 29 1.97 -5.72 -9.33
N ARG A 30 0.71 -5.59 -9.77
CA ARG A 30 -0.40 -6.39 -9.23
C ARG A 30 -0.17 -7.88 -9.54
N VAL A 31 -0.31 -8.73 -8.52
CA VAL A 31 -0.23 -10.19 -8.66
C VAL A 31 -1.49 -10.79 -8.05
N GLU A 32 -2.48 -11.09 -8.89
CA GLU A 32 -3.81 -11.54 -8.45
C GLU A 32 -3.75 -12.84 -7.63
N ALA A 33 -2.81 -13.72 -7.93
CA ALA A 33 -2.58 -14.94 -7.16
C ALA A 33 -2.21 -14.65 -5.69
N CYS A 34 -1.63 -13.48 -5.40
CA CYS A 34 -1.28 -13.05 -4.05
C CYS A 34 -2.40 -12.29 -3.33
N ASP A 35 -3.53 -11.97 -3.97
CA ASP A 35 -4.65 -11.25 -3.33
C ASP A 35 -5.18 -12.02 -2.11
N VAL A 36 -5.19 -13.37 -2.17
CA VAL A 36 -5.59 -14.23 -1.04
C VAL A 36 -4.67 -14.07 0.18
N THR A 37 -3.39 -13.72 -0.04
CA THR A 37 -2.40 -13.51 1.03
C THR A 37 -2.53 -12.13 1.68
N CYS A 38 -3.36 -11.23 1.15
CA CYS A 38 -3.64 -9.95 1.80
C CYS A 38 -4.41 -10.11 3.11
N THR A 39 -5.20 -11.18 3.23
CA THR A 39 -5.88 -11.57 4.47
C THR A 39 -4.96 -12.27 5.48
N ARG A 40 -3.73 -12.57 5.07
CA ARG A 40 -2.73 -13.32 5.83
C ARG A 40 -1.62 -12.40 6.35
N ILE A 41 -0.61 -12.99 7.00
CA ILE A 41 0.53 -12.24 7.52
C ILE A 41 1.42 -11.71 6.37
N GLN A 42 2.10 -10.59 6.61
CA GLN A 42 3.04 -9.95 5.66
C GLN A 42 4.03 -10.94 5.05
N ARG A 43 4.54 -11.88 5.86
CA ARG A 43 5.52 -12.88 5.42
C ARG A 43 4.98 -13.81 4.33
N GLU A 44 3.75 -14.30 4.46
CA GLU A 44 3.13 -15.17 3.44
C GLU A 44 2.97 -14.43 2.11
N ARG A 45 2.64 -13.14 2.17
CA ARG A 45 2.58 -12.28 0.99
C ARG A 45 3.95 -12.09 0.34
N ASP A 46 4.98 -11.85 1.14
CA ASP A 46 6.34 -11.71 0.63
C ASP A 46 6.86 -13.02 0.01
N GLU A 47 6.48 -14.19 0.56
CA GLU A 47 6.76 -15.50 -0.02
C GLU A 47 6.01 -15.70 -1.35
N CYS A 48 4.74 -15.29 -1.43
CA CYS A 48 3.98 -15.30 -2.69
C CYS A 48 4.63 -14.45 -3.77
N CYS A 49 4.97 -13.19 -3.45
CA CYS A 49 5.66 -12.30 -4.39
C CYS A 49 7.00 -12.89 -4.84
N ARG A 50 7.78 -13.49 -3.93
CA ARG A 50 9.05 -14.17 -4.28
C ARG A 50 8.85 -15.38 -5.19
N ALA A 51 7.79 -16.15 -5.00
CA ALA A 51 7.44 -17.26 -5.89
C ALA A 51 7.12 -16.78 -7.32
N HIS A 52 6.57 -15.57 -7.45
CA HIS A 52 6.31 -14.92 -8.74
C HIS A 52 7.49 -14.09 -9.29
N GLY A 53 8.67 -14.17 -8.66
CA GLY A 53 9.91 -13.55 -9.15
C GLY A 53 10.18 -12.13 -8.64
N TYR A 54 9.40 -11.64 -7.67
CA TYR A 54 9.57 -10.33 -7.05
C TYR A 54 10.40 -10.48 -5.76
N ARG A 55 11.65 -9.97 -5.75
CA ARG A 55 12.62 -10.27 -4.66
C ARG A 55 13.04 -9.04 -3.86
N ARG A 56 12.27 -7.96 -3.88
CA ARG A 56 12.66 -6.71 -3.23
C ARG A 56 12.63 -6.80 -1.70
N GLY A 57 13.77 -7.16 -1.12
CA GLY A 57 14.04 -7.08 0.32
C GLY A 57 13.01 -7.79 1.21
N ASN A 58 12.83 -7.27 2.42
CA ASN A 58 11.95 -7.83 3.46
C ASN A 58 10.48 -7.38 3.34
N MET A 59 10.11 -6.66 2.26
CA MET A 59 8.75 -6.21 1.96
C MET A 59 8.50 -6.34 0.46
N ALA A 60 8.53 -7.58 -0.02
CA ALA A 60 8.35 -7.90 -1.44
C ALA A 60 6.91 -7.65 -1.90
N GLY A 61 5.92 -7.72 -0.99
CA GLY A 61 4.51 -7.48 -1.31
C GLY A 61 3.80 -6.52 -0.36
N ILE A 62 2.93 -5.67 -0.90
CA ILE A 62 2.03 -4.79 -0.15
C ILE A 62 0.59 -5.04 -0.58
N CYS A 63 -0.37 -4.80 0.31
CA CYS A 63 -1.78 -4.83 -0.02
C CYS A 63 -2.34 -3.42 -0.05
N ALA A 64 -3.01 -3.08 -1.14
CA ALA A 64 -3.80 -1.86 -1.21
C ALA A 64 -5.22 -2.10 -0.66
N VAL A 65 -6.05 -1.05 -0.73
CA VAL A 65 -7.48 -1.13 -0.45
C VAL A 65 -8.12 -2.31 -1.18
N ARG A 66 -9.06 -2.99 -0.51
CA ARG A 66 -9.79 -4.17 -1.02
C ARG A 66 -8.96 -5.44 -1.22
N GLN A 67 -7.91 -5.66 -0.43
CA GLN A 67 -7.15 -6.92 -0.43
C GLN A 67 -6.43 -7.20 -1.77
N ILE A 68 -6.01 -6.14 -2.46
CA ILE A 68 -5.31 -6.25 -3.75
C ILE A 68 -3.80 -6.27 -3.48
N ALA A 69 -3.12 -7.34 -3.88
CA ALA A 69 -1.69 -7.53 -3.68
C ALA A 69 -0.86 -6.92 -4.80
N PHE A 70 0.17 -6.17 -4.41
CA PHE A 70 1.16 -5.57 -5.28
C PHE A 70 2.55 -6.06 -4.88
N CYS A 71 3.28 -6.64 -5.83
CA CYS A 71 4.63 -7.15 -5.63
C CYS A 71 5.66 -6.23 -6.28
N ARG A 72 6.74 -5.92 -5.57
CA ARG A 72 7.81 -5.03 -6.06
C ARG A 72 9.02 -5.85 -6.50
N LYS A 73 9.60 -5.53 -7.66
CA LYS A 73 10.80 -6.21 -8.17
C LYS A 73 12.04 -5.82 -7.36
#